data_AF-A0A495WD60-F1
#
_entry.id   AF-A0A495WD60-F1
#
_cell.length_a   1.000
_cell.length_b   1.000
_cell.length_c   1.000
_cell.angle_alpha   90.00
_cell.angle_beta   90.00
_cell.angle_gamma   90.00
#
_symmetry.space_group_name_H-M   'P 1'
#
loop_
_entity.id
_entity.type
_entity.pdbx_description
1 polymer ?
#
loop_
_entity_poly.entity_id
_entity_poly.type
_entity_poly.pdbx_seq_one_letter_code
_entity_poly.pdbx_strand_id
1 'polypeptide(L)'
;MQKGLKFVAAVVASLGLQQAQAHDIWLEPSSTVLSKAGYITVAAAAGNDKFVYNHAPLRGLEHLAAVAPDGSKVAPENFMQGKLRSVLDLNLAQTGTYRLTMASGGVMASWKEGGESKRFRGNAEAFAKNVPAGAEDLKVSESLGRLETFVTVGKPTPLTATGVGLEMVPLTHPNDLVAGEVAVFRFDLEGKPAKDLEVVLVRGGSRYRDQKEEIKLKTDAEGKISVKWPQPGLYWLDVDAQDAKTTVKQAKERRLSYVATLEVLPQ
;
A
#
# COMPACT_ATOMS: atom_id res chain seq x y z
N MET A 1 66.43 -15.68 -18.72
CA MET A 1 66.08 -15.03 -17.44
C MET A 1 64.87 -14.14 -17.65
N GLN A 2 63.68 -14.64 -17.31
CA GLN A 2 62.41 -13.89 -17.34
C GLN A 2 62.32 -12.97 -16.11
N LYS A 3 61.98 -11.70 -16.32
CA LYS A 3 61.39 -10.78 -15.34
C LYS A 3 60.44 -9.90 -16.17
N GLY A 4 59.11 -9.96 -16.11
CA GLY A 4 58.22 -10.26 -14.99
C GLY A 4 57.29 -9.04 -14.85
N LEU A 5 56.44 -8.80 -15.86
CA LEU A 5 55.53 -7.66 -15.95
C LEU A 5 54.37 -7.87 -14.97
N LYS A 6 54.32 -7.09 -13.88
CA LYS A 6 53.24 -7.15 -12.89
C LYS A 6 52.07 -6.29 -13.39
N PHE A 7 51.03 -6.94 -13.93
CA PHE A 7 49.71 -6.33 -14.09
C PHE A 7 48.99 -6.30 -12.74
N VAL A 8 48.69 -5.11 -12.24
CA VAL A 8 47.74 -4.92 -11.13
C VAL A 8 46.36 -4.81 -11.75
N ALA A 9 45.57 -5.89 -11.68
CA ALA A 9 44.16 -5.86 -12.04
C ALA A 9 43.35 -5.29 -10.86
N ALA A 10 42.86 -4.06 -11.01
CA ALA A 10 41.88 -3.49 -10.10
C ALA A 10 40.49 -4.09 -10.41
N VAL A 11 40.04 -5.02 -9.57
CA VAL A 11 38.67 -5.52 -9.60
C VAL A 11 37.77 -4.48 -8.93
N VAL A 12 37.08 -3.68 -9.73
CA VAL A 12 35.95 -2.88 -9.25
C VAL A 12 34.79 -3.83 -9.01
N ALA A 13 34.58 -4.21 -7.75
CA ALA A 13 33.37 -4.90 -7.33
C ALA A 13 32.20 -3.90 -7.41
N SER A 14 31.51 -3.86 -8.54
CA SER A 14 30.21 -3.23 -8.66
C SER A 14 29.23 -3.98 -7.75
N LEU A 15 29.08 -3.52 -6.52
CA LEU A 15 27.96 -3.84 -5.65
C LEU A 15 26.70 -3.36 -6.36
N GLY A 16 26.14 -4.22 -7.21
CA GLY A 16 24.80 -4.03 -7.74
C GLY A 16 23.88 -3.87 -6.55
N LEU A 17 23.34 -2.67 -6.37
CA LEU A 17 22.17 -2.42 -5.55
C LEU A 17 21.09 -3.36 -6.09
N GLN A 18 20.89 -4.51 -5.44
CA GLN A 18 19.70 -5.29 -5.64
C GLN A 18 18.55 -4.36 -5.25
N GLN A 19 17.88 -3.77 -6.24
CA GLN A 19 16.57 -3.19 -6.04
C GLN A 19 15.75 -4.33 -5.45
N ALA A 20 15.46 -4.23 -4.15
CA ALA A 20 14.48 -5.08 -3.53
C ALA A 20 13.18 -4.84 -4.30
N GLN A 21 12.84 -5.75 -5.20
CA GLN A 21 11.55 -5.76 -5.88
C GLN A 21 10.53 -6.07 -4.78
N ALA A 22 10.02 -5.02 -4.14
CA ALA A 22 8.85 -5.15 -3.30
C ALA A 22 7.70 -5.50 -4.26
N HIS A 23 7.08 -6.66 -4.06
CA HIS A 23 5.89 -7.02 -4.81
C HIS A 23 4.77 -6.05 -4.45
N ASP A 24 4.13 -5.51 -5.47
CA ASP A 24 3.03 -4.57 -5.29
C ASP A 24 1.80 -5.33 -4.79
N ILE A 25 1.13 -4.78 -3.78
CA ILE A 25 -0.09 -5.36 -3.22
C ILE A 25 -1.30 -4.55 -3.66
N TRP A 26 -2.46 -5.18 -3.77
CA TRP A 26 -3.71 -4.49 -4.09
C TRP A 26 -4.95 -5.21 -3.54
N LEU A 27 -6.04 -4.44 -3.40
CA LEU A 27 -7.40 -4.93 -3.30
C LEU A 27 -8.10 -4.71 -4.64
N GLU A 28 -8.88 -5.67 -5.11
CA GLU A 28 -9.59 -5.62 -6.39
C GLU A 28 -11.04 -6.05 -6.15
N PRO A 29 -11.96 -5.10 -5.96
CA PRO A 29 -13.38 -5.40 -5.86
C PRO A 29 -13.93 -5.75 -7.25
N SER A 30 -14.90 -6.66 -7.30
CA SER A 30 -15.58 -7.06 -8.54
C SER A 30 -16.39 -5.94 -9.18
N SER A 31 -16.66 -4.86 -8.42
CA SER A 31 -17.26 -3.61 -8.86
C SER A 31 -16.91 -2.51 -7.86
N THR A 32 -16.66 -1.30 -8.34
CA THR A 32 -16.50 -0.12 -7.47
C THR A 32 -17.77 0.74 -7.36
N VAL A 33 -18.78 0.50 -8.20
CA VAL A 33 -20.07 1.22 -8.20
C VAL A 33 -21.23 0.27 -8.43
N LEU A 34 -22.16 0.22 -7.47
CA LEU A 34 -23.41 -0.53 -7.56
C LEU A 34 -24.60 0.42 -7.61
N SER A 35 -25.58 0.15 -8.47
CA SER A 35 -26.81 0.95 -8.54
C SER A 35 -27.79 0.69 -7.38
N LYS A 36 -27.64 -0.44 -6.70
CA LYS A 36 -28.46 -0.87 -5.55
C LYS A 36 -27.65 -1.78 -4.63
N ALA A 37 -28.14 -1.98 -3.41
CA ALA A 37 -27.56 -2.91 -2.46
C ALA A 37 -27.30 -4.29 -3.06
N GLY A 38 -26.18 -4.90 -2.70
CA GLY A 38 -25.77 -6.17 -3.26
C GLY A 38 -24.39 -6.63 -2.80
N TYR A 39 -24.01 -7.80 -3.29
CA TYR A 39 -22.73 -8.41 -2.99
C TYR A 39 -21.66 -7.92 -3.96
N ILE A 40 -20.44 -7.80 -3.43
CA ILE A 40 -19.21 -7.78 -4.21
C ILE A 40 -18.29 -8.89 -3.72
N THR A 41 -17.43 -9.37 -4.61
CA THR A 41 -16.25 -10.14 -4.23
C THR A 41 -15.05 -9.20 -4.21
N VAL A 42 -14.19 -9.31 -3.20
CA VAL A 42 -12.93 -8.57 -3.13
C VAL A 42 -11.79 -9.57 -3.22
N ALA A 43 -10.97 -9.43 -4.26
CA ALA A 43 -9.72 -10.18 -4.40
C ALA A 43 -8.54 -9.36 -3.85
N ALA A 44 -7.52 -10.04 -3.33
CA ALA A 44 -6.30 -9.39 -2.88
C ALA A 44 -5.07 -10.25 -3.18
N ALA A 45 -4.02 -9.61 -3.69
CA ALA A 45 -2.80 -10.30 -4.10
C ALA A 45 -1.58 -9.38 -4.03
N ALA A 46 -0.42 -10.01 -4.16
CA ALA A 46 0.86 -9.38 -4.44
C ALA A 46 1.34 -9.82 -5.83
N GLY A 47 1.99 -8.93 -6.58
CA GLY A 47 2.44 -9.22 -7.95
C GLY A 47 3.34 -8.14 -8.54
N ASN A 48 3.93 -8.44 -9.70
CA ASN A 48 4.76 -7.50 -10.45
C ASN A 48 3.94 -6.75 -11.53
N ASP A 49 2.84 -7.35 -11.96
CA ASP A 49 1.89 -6.80 -12.91
C ASP A 49 0.62 -6.46 -12.15
N LYS A 50 0.28 -5.16 -12.07
CA LYS A 50 -0.88 -4.70 -11.31
C LYS A 50 -2.16 -5.38 -11.81
N PHE A 51 -2.93 -5.93 -10.87
CA PHE A 51 -4.19 -6.65 -11.15
C PHE A 51 -4.01 -7.95 -11.95
N VAL A 52 -2.84 -8.58 -11.88
CA VAL A 52 -2.57 -9.91 -12.42
C VAL A 52 -2.06 -10.83 -11.31
N TYR A 53 -2.78 -11.90 -11.02
CA TYR A 53 -2.42 -12.84 -9.95
C TYR A 53 -1.25 -13.75 -10.36
N ASN A 54 -0.01 -13.27 -10.26
CA ASN A 54 1.18 -13.97 -10.77
C ASN A 54 2.27 -14.25 -9.73
N HIS A 55 2.13 -13.80 -8.47
CA HIS A 55 3.14 -14.01 -7.44
C HIS A 55 2.61 -14.69 -6.18
N ALA A 56 1.79 -14.01 -5.37
CA ALA A 56 1.36 -14.54 -4.07
C ALA A 56 0.00 -13.98 -3.62
N PRO A 57 -0.75 -14.70 -2.78
CA PRO A 57 -1.96 -14.16 -2.16
C PRO A 57 -1.58 -13.11 -1.13
N LEU A 58 -2.44 -12.10 -0.95
CA LEU A 58 -2.33 -11.24 0.22
C LEU A 58 -2.90 -11.98 1.43
N ARG A 59 -2.03 -12.31 2.39
CA ARG A 59 -2.42 -13.00 3.63
C ARG A 59 -3.12 -12.03 4.59
N GLY A 60 -4.02 -12.52 5.43
CA GLY A 60 -4.71 -11.69 6.42
C GLY A 60 -5.89 -10.91 5.86
N LEU A 61 -6.37 -11.23 4.64
CA LEU A 61 -7.54 -10.55 4.05
C LEU A 61 -8.82 -10.80 4.86
N GLU A 62 -8.89 -11.89 5.64
CA GLU A 62 -9.93 -12.12 6.65
C GLU A 62 -10.02 -11.03 7.73
N HIS A 63 -8.99 -10.18 7.84
CA HIS A 63 -8.97 -9.02 8.73
C HIS A 63 -9.27 -7.69 8.01
N LEU A 64 -9.78 -7.73 6.77
CA LEU A 64 -10.21 -6.54 6.04
C LEU A 64 -11.22 -5.75 6.87
N ALA A 65 -10.91 -4.48 7.12
CA ALA A 65 -11.86 -3.56 7.73
C ALA A 65 -12.73 -2.94 6.64
N ALA A 66 -13.96 -3.45 6.49
CA ALA A 66 -14.99 -2.84 5.65
C ALA A 66 -15.87 -1.92 6.51
N VAL A 67 -15.87 -0.62 6.20
CA VAL A 67 -16.62 0.41 6.93
C VAL A 67 -17.72 0.95 6.03
N ALA A 68 -18.95 0.93 6.52
CA ALA A 68 -20.14 1.41 5.85
C ALA A 68 -20.27 2.94 5.90
N PRO A 69 -21.19 3.54 5.12
CA PRO A 69 -21.39 4.98 5.05
C PRO A 69 -21.73 5.64 6.40
N ASP A 70 -22.38 4.91 7.29
CA ASP A 70 -22.73 5.32 8.65
C ASP A 70 -21.61 5.07 9.69
N GLY A 71 -20.47 4.51 9.26
CA GLY A 71 -19.35 4.13 10.13
C GLY A 71 -19.44 2.74 10.76
N SER A 72 -20.54 2.01 10.53
CA SER A 72 -20.67 0.63 11.01
C SER A 72 -19.74 -0.32 10.25
N LYS A 73 -19.39 -1.46 10.88
CA LYS A 73 -18.53 -2.47 10.25
C LYS A 73 -19.36 -3.44 9.42
N VAL A 74 -18.88 -3.79 8.24
CA VAL A 74 -19.40 -4.89 7.42
C VAL A 74 -18.52 -6.10 7.65
N ALA A 75 -19.13 -7.23 8.02
CA ALA A 75 -18.40 -8.48 8.20
C ALA A 75 -18.07 -9.12 6.84
N PRO A 76 -16.83 -9.55 6.60
CA PRO A 76 -16.50 -10.41 5.47
C PRO A 76 -17.22 -11.76 5.52
N GLU A 77 -17.62 -12.24 4.35
CA GLU A 77 -18.19 -13.57 4.13
C GLU A 77 -17.27 -14.38 3.20
N ASN A 78 -17.41 -15.71 3.19
CA ASN A 78 -16.78 -16.61 2.20
C ASN A 78 -15.27 -16.43 1.96
N PHE A 79 -14.50 -16.14 3.01
CA PHE A 79 -13.05 -15.98 2.87
C PHE A 79 -12.39 -17.26 2.34
N MET A 80 -11.54 -17.10 1.33
CA MET A 80 -10.70 -18.16 0.78
C MET A 80 -9.30 -17.65 0.45
N GLN A 81 -8.28 -18.37 0.91
CA GLN A 81 -6.89 -18.13 0.52
C GLN A 81 -6.42 -19.17 -0.50
N GLY A 82 -6.16 -18.74 -1.73
CA GLY A 82 -5.54 -19.57 -2.77
C GLY A 82 -4.01 -19.45 -2.78
N LYS A 83 -3.38 -19.97 -3.84
CA LYS A 83 -1.92 -19.87 -4.05
C LYS A 83 -1.45 -18.55 -4.66
N LEU A 84 -2.35 -17.77 -5.27
CA LEU A 84 -2.02 -16.55 -6.02
C LEU A 84 -2.88 -15.34 -5.61
N ARG A 85 -4.00 -15.57 -4.93
CA ARG A 85 -4.89 -14.53 -4.41
C ARG A 85 -5.68 -15.04 -3.22
N SER A 86 -6.06 -14.10 -2.37
CA SER A 86 -7.12 -14.28 -1.38
C SER A 86 -8.40 -13.63 -1.89
N VAL A 87 -9.55 -14.16 -1.52
CA VAL A 87 -10.87 -13.58 -1.85
C VAL A 87 -11.80 -13.63 -0.64
N LEU A 88 -12.74 -12.71 -0.58
CA LEU A 88 -13.88 -12.70 0.33
C LEU A 88 -15.07 -12.03 -0.36
N ASP A 89 -16.26 -12.17 0.21
CA ASP A 89 -17.45 -11.44 -0.21
C ASP A 89 -17.86 -10.39 0.82
N LEU A 90 -18.49 -9.31 0.36
CA LEU A 90 -19.08 -8.28 1.20
C LEU A 90 -20.52 -8.00 0.75
N ASN A 91 -21.46 -8.02 1.70
CA ASN A 91 -22.82 -7.59 1.47
C ASN A 91 -22.96 -6.08 1.76
N LEU A 92 -23.11 -5.28 0.70
CA LEU A 92 -23.20 -3.82 0.78
C LEU A 92 -24.68 -3.40 0.82
N ALA A 93 -25.27 -3.38 2.02
CA ALA A 93 -26.71 -3.16 2.21
C ALA A 93 -27.16 -1.69 2.19
N GLN A 94 -26.26 -0.74 2.47
CA GLN A 94 -26.56 0.67 2.64
C GLN A 94 -26.18 1.46 1.39
N THR A 95 -26.91 2.55 1.12
CA THR A 95 -26.53 3.54 0.10
C THR A 95 -25.42 4.43 0.65
N GLY A 96 -24.38 4.67 -0.16
CA GLY A 96 -23.22 5.47 0.21
C GLY A 96 -21.91 4.80 -0.17
N THR A 97 -20.82 5.39 0.30
CA THR A 97 -19.45 4.96 0.01
C THR A 97 -18.90 4.13 1.17
N TYR A 98 -18.49 2.91 0.85
CA TYR A 98 -17.78 2.00 1.73
C TYR A 98 -16.27 2.19 1.59
N ARG A 99 -15.56 2.18 2.72
CA ARG A 99 -14.09 2.12 2.75
C ARG A 99 -13.65 0.71 3.11
N LEU A 100 -12.82 0.12 2.25
CA LEU A 100 -12.22 -1.19 2.49
C LEU A 100 -10.73 -0.98 2.78
N THR A 101 -10.29 -1.30 4.00
CA THR A 101 -8.93 -1.02 4.46
C THR A 101 -8.25 -2.28 4.98
N MET A 102 -7.05 -2.55 4.48
CA MET A 102 -6.06 -3.39 5.15
C MET A 102 -4.97 -2.49 5.74
N ALA A 103 -5.00 -2.33 7.06
CA ALA A 103 -3.91 -1.69 7.78
C ALA A 103 -2.86 -2.75 8.13
N SER A 104 -1.59 -2.39 7.96
CA SER A 104 -0.46 -3.21 8.34
C SER A 104 0.56 -2.37 9.10
N GLY A 105 1.38 -2.99 9.93
CA GLY A 105 2.40 -2.25 10.64
C GLY A 105 2.92 -2.99 11.86
N GLY A 106 3.89 -2.37 12.51
CA GLY A 106 4.53 -2.90 13.71
C GLY A 106 6.03 -2.69 13.70
N VAL A 107 6.65 -3.26 14.73
CA VAL A 107 8.07 -3.24 14.98
C VAL A 107 8.67 -4.55 14.47
N MET A 108 9.68 -4.41 13.62
CA MET A 108 10.54 -5.48 13.17
C MET A 108 11.90 -5.32 13.84
N ALA A 109 12.49 -6.42 14.28
CA ALA A 109 13.86 -6.39 14.79
C ALA A 109 14.66 -7.63 14.40
N SER A 110 15.97 -7.47 14.34
CA SER A 110 16.92 -8.56 14.26
C SER A 110 18.13 -8.30 15.14
N TRP A 111 18.68 -9.35 15.72
CA TRP A 111 19.86 -9.27 16.59
C TRP A 111 20.63 -10.60 16.55
N LYS A 112 21.80 -10.61 17.19
CA LYS A 112 22.57 -11.84 17.46
C LYS A 112 22.40 -12.28 18.90
N GLU A 113 22.23 -13.59 19.07
CA GLU A 113 22.16 -14.23 20.38
C GLU A 113 22.86 -15.59 20.29
N GLY A 114 23.92 -15.79 21.08
CA GLY A 114 24.72 -17.02 21.00
C GLY A 114 25.35 -17.29 19.64
N GLY A 115 25.63 -16.25 18.85
CA GLY A 115 26.16 -16.36 17.48
C GLY A 115 25.10 -16.61 16.40
N GLU A 116 23.84 -16.83 16.76
CA GLU A 116 22.74 -17.00 15.81
C GLU A 116 21.97 -15.69 15.57
N SER A 117 21.47 -15.50 14.34
CA SER A 117 20.56 -14.38 14.05
C SER A 117 19.14 -14.70 14.51
N LYS A 118 18.61 -13.88 15.41
CA LYS A 118 17.21 -13.89 15.82
C LYS A 118 16.44 -12.76 15.14
N ARG A 119 15.12 -12.94 15.00
CA ARG A 119 14.20 -11.98 14.40
C ARG A 119 12.95 -11.85 15.25
N PHE A 120 12.36 -10.66 15.23
CA PHE A 120 11.11 -10.33 15.89
C PHE A 120 10.21 -9.55 14.93
N ARG A 121 8.90 -9.80 15.05
CA ARG A 121 7.83 -9.03 14.43
C ARG A 121 6.68 -8.93 15.42
N GLY A 122 6.23 -7.72 15.73
CA GLY A 122 5.10 -7.51 16.64
C GLY A 122 4.83 -6.04 16.91
N ASN A 123 4.04 -5.75 17.94
CA ASN A 123 3.82 -4.37 18.40
C ASN A 123 4.92 -3.93 19.40
N ALA A 124 4.88 -2.66 19.81
CA ALA A 124 5.85 -2.09 20.76
C ALA A 124 5.87 -2.82 22.13
N GLU A 125 4.71 -3.27 22.61
CA GLU A 125 4.60 -4.01 23.88
C GLU A 125 5.29 -5.38 23.79
N ALA A 126 4.99 -6.14 22.73
CA ALA A 126 5.62 -7.42 22.49
C ALA A 126 7.13 -7.27 22.22
N PHE A 127 7.56 -6.17 21.59
CA PHE A 127 8.96 -5.86 21.40
C PHE A 127 9.67 -5.71 22.74
N ALA A 128 9.12 -4.89 23.65
CA ALA A 128 9.70 -4.68 24.98
C ALA A 128 9.77 -5.96 25.82
N LYS A 129 8.85 -6.90 25.61
CA LYS A 129 8.81 -8.19 26.31
C LYS A 129 9.80 -9.23 25.75
N ASN A 130 10.03 -9.23 24.44
CA ASN A 130 10.69 -10.35 23.75
C ASN A 130 12.07 -10.01 23.16
N VAL A 131 12.41 -8.72 23.02
CA VAL A 131 13.71 -8.30 22.46
C VAL A 131 14.63 -7.82 23.58
N PRO A 132 15.79 -8.46 23.81
CA PRO A 132 16.72 -8.04 24.85
C PRO A 132 17.24 -6.61 24.61
N ALA A 133 17.19 -5.75 25.64
CA ALA A 133 17.58 -4.34 25.51
C ALA A 133 19.07 -4.13 25.15
N GLY A 134 19.93 -5.08 25.52
CA GLY A 134 21.36 -5.08 25.21
C GLY A 134 21.76 -6.09 24.12
N ALA A 135 20.82 -6.49 23.25
CA ALA A 135 21.08 -7.46 22.21
C ALA A 135 22.20 -7.00 21.26
N GLU A 136 23.13 -7.89 20.96
CA GLU A 136 24.24 -7.63 20.04
C GLU A 136 23.71 -7.41 18.62
N ASP A 137 24.27 -6.41 17.91
CA ASP A 137 23.89 -6.06 16.55
C ASP A 137 22.38 -5.78 16.36
N LEU A 138 21.71 -5.28 17.40
CA LEU A 138 20.27 -4.99 17.34
C LEU A 138 19.94 -3.94 16.25
N LYS A 139 19.13 -4.36 15.28
CA LYS A 139 18.52 -3.51 14.26
C LYS A 139 17.02 -3.51 14.46
N VAL A 140 16.42 -2.32 14.52
CA VAL A 140 14.99 -2.14 14.71
C VAL A 140 14.45 -1.20 13.65
N SER A 141 13.35 -1.58 13.02
CA SER A 141 12.57 -0.72 12.14
C SER A 141 11.11 -0.76 12.52
N GLU A 142 10.41 0.33 12.27
CA GLU A 142 8.98 0.42 12.44
C GLU A 142 8.32 0.76 11.11
N SER A 143 7.15 0.20 10.87
CA SER A 143 6.37 0.52 9.68
C SER A 143 4.89 0.66 9.97
N LEU A 144 4.21 1.50 9.19
CA LEU A 144 2.76 1.64 9.19
C LEU A 144 2.27 1.78 7.75
N GLY A 145 1.61 0.75 7.23
CA GLY A 145 1.10 0.71 5.87
C GLY A 145 -0.42 0.68 5.83
N ARG A 146 -0.99 1.25 4.79
CA ARG A 146 -2.42 1.25 4.52
C ARG A 146 -2.67 0.87 3.07
N LEU A 147 -3.49 -0.15 2.87
CA LEU A 147 -3.98 -0.57 1.56
C LEU A 147 -5.49 -0.37 1.53
N GLU A 148 -5.99 0.41 0.56
CA GLU A 148 -7.40 0.79 0.49
C GLU A 148 -8.03 0.59 -0.90
N THR A 149 -9.34 0.42 -0.89
CA THR A 149 -10.19 0.68 -2.05
C THR A 149 -11.57 1.14 -1.55
N PHE A 150 -12.37 1.66 -2.47
CA PHE A 150 -13.65 2.30 -2.17
C PHE A 150 -14.73 1.73 -3.08
N VAL A 151 -15.91 1.48 -2.52
CA VAL A 151 -17.05 0.98 -3.28
C VAL A 151 -18.28 1.81 -2.94
N THR A 152 -18.98 2.32 -3.94
CA THR A 152 -20.16 3.16 -3.76
C THR A 152 -21.42 2.41 -4.18
N VAL A 153 -22.44 2.41 -3.31
CA VAL A 153 -23.78 1.95 -3.63
C VAL A 153 -24.68 3.18 -3.79
N GLY A 154 -25.23 3.40 -4.98
CA GLY A 154 -26.11 4.54 -5.26
C GLY A 154 -25.39 5.88 -5.10
N LYS A 155 -25.92 6.77 -4.26
CA LYS A 155 -25.37 8.11 -4.06
C LYS A 155 -24.15 8.08 -3.13
N PRO A 156 -22.99 8.67 -3.51
CA PRO A 156 -21.80 8.67 -2.68
C PRO A 156 -21.97 9.46 -1.37
N THR A 157 -21.22 9.07 -0.35
CA THR A 157 -21.12 9.78 0.93
C THR A 157 -19.69 10.27 1.17
N PRO A 158 -19.50 11.36 1.95
CA PRO A 158 -18.17 11.86 2.26
C PRO A 158 -17.32 10.81 2.99
N LEU A 159 -16.02 10.78 2.67
CA LEU A 159 -15.02 9.95 3.35
C LEU A 159 -14.22 10.80 4.33
N THR A 160 -14.06 10.32 5.57
CA THR A 160 -13.30 11.04 6.62
C THR A 160 -12.00 10.30 6.93
N ALA A 161 -10.88 11.01 6.98
CA ALA A 161 -9.59 10.44 7.38
C ALA A 161 -9.60 10.01 8.85
N THR A 162 -8.78 9.02 9.22
CA THR A 162 -8.65 8.56 10.61
C THR A 162 -7.70 9.43 11.43
N GLY A 163 -6.86 10.22 10.76
CA GLY A 163 -5.80 11.03 11.36
C GLY A 163 -4.54 10.25 11.72
N VAL A 164 -4.42 8.98 11.32
CA VAL A 164 -3.34 8.08 11.76
C VAL A 164 -2.52 7.58 10.56
N GLY A 165 -1.21 7.82 10.62
CA GLY A 165 -0.27 7.44 9.57
C GLY A 165 -0.42 8.29 8.32
N LEU A 166 -0.08 7.70 7.17
CA LEU A 166 -0.26 8.32 5.85
C LEU A 166 -1.65 7.95 5.31
N GLU A 167 -2.41 8.95 4.88
CA GLU A 167 -3.78 8.78 4.38
C GLU A 167 -4.06 9.65 3.16
N MET A 168 -4.87 9.13 2.22
CA MET A 168 -5.46 9.93 1.16
C MET A 168 -6.78 10.56 1.62
N VAL A 169 -6.91 11.87 1.40
CA VAL A 169 -8.13 12.65 1.56
C VAL A 169 -8.65 13.01 0.16
N PRO A 170 -9.71 12.35 -0.33
CA PRO A 170 -10.26 12.63 -1.64
C PRO A 170 -10.99 13.98 -1.68
N LEU A 171 -10.52 14.90 -2.51
CA LEU A 171 -11.25 16.14 -2.83
C LEU A 171 -12.18 15.92 -4.03
N THR A 172 -11.76 15.06 -4.97
CA THR A 172 -12.65 14.37 -5.93
C THR A 172 -12.98 12.99 -5.39
N HIS A 173 -14.25 12.58 -5.46
CA HIS A 173 -14.71 11.30 -4.92
C HIS A 173 -14.01 10.12 -5.65
N PRO A 174 -13.49 9.10 -4.93
CA PRO A 174 -12.64 8.06 -5.53
C PRO A 174 -13.38 7.07 -6.45
N ASN A 175 -14.72 7.06 -6.44
CA ASN A 175 -15.55 6.34 -7.41
C ASN A 175 -16.25 7.27 -8.43
N ASP A 176 -15.78 8.51 -8.56
CA ASP A 176 -16.28 9.50 -9.54
C ASP A 176 -15.13 9.97 -10.44
N LEU A 177 -14.33 9.02 -10.93
CA LEU A 177 -13.16 9.28 -11.75
C LEU A 177 -13.48 8.94 -13.20
N VAL A 178 -13.35 9.93 -14.08
CA VAL A 178 -13.66 9.79 -15.51
C VAL A 178 -12.43 10.12 -16.34
N ALA A 179 -12.22 9.33 -17.41
CA ALA A 179 -11.14 9.56 -18.35
C ALA A 179 -11.25 10.95 -19.00
N GLY A 180 -10.13 11.64 -19.12
CA GLY A 180 -10.05 13.01 -19.63
C GLY A 180 -10.30 14.10 -18.60
N GLU A 181 -10.89 13.77 -17.44
CA GLU A 181 -11.16 14.72 -16.36
C GLU A 181 -10.01 14.78 -15.34
N VAL A 182 -10.03 15.84 -14.53
CA VAL A 182 -9.06 16.06 -13.45
C VAL A 182 -9.68 15.66 -12.13
N ALA A 183 -9.00 14.78 -11.39
CA ALA A 183 -9.28 14.50 -9.99
C ALA A 183 -8.22 15.10 -9.08
N VAL A 184 -8.64 15.53 -7.89
CA VAL A 184 -7.74 16.10 -6.89
C VAL A 184 -7.76 15.24 -5.62
N PHE A 185 -6.58 14.87 -5.16
CA PHE A 185 -6.38 14.14 -3.90
C PHE A 185 -5.40 14.91 -3.03
N ARG A 186 -5.62 14.89 -1.71
CA ARG A 186 -4.65 15.37 -0.73
C ARG A 186 -4.09 14.19 0.05
N PHE A 187 -2.82 14.23 0.41
CA PHE A 187 -2.23 13.26 1.33
C PHE A 187 -1.92 13.92 2.66
N ASP A 188 -2.38 13.29 3.73
CA ASP A 188 -2.15 13.73 5.09
C ASP A 188 -1.24 12.73 5.81
N LEU A 189 -0.26 13.23 6.58
CA LEU A 189 0.57 12.45 7.50
C LEU A 189 0.24 12.86 8.94
N GLU A 190 -0.29 11.91 9.72
CA GLU A 190 -0.81 12.15 11.08
C GLU A 190 -1.86 13.28 11.11
N GLY A 191 -2.81 13.24 10.15
CA GLY A 191 -3.90 14.20 10.04
C GLY A 191 -3.52 15.60 9.58
N LYS A 192 -2.28 15.79 9.07
CA LYS A 192 -1.79 17.08 8.55
C LYS A 192 -1.36 16.95 7.09
N PRO A 193 -1.60 17.94 6.24
CA PRO A 193 -1.12 17.92 4.86
C PRO A 193 0.38 17.62 4.75
N ALA A 194 0.72 16.65 3.90
CA ALA A 194 2.08 16.19 3.68
C ALA A 194 2.56 16.63 2.30
N LYS A 195 3.50 17.58 2.29
CA LYS A 195 4.12 18.08 1.06
C LYS A 195 5.26 17.20 0.58
N ASP A 196 5.67 17.40 -0.67
CA ASP A 196 6.86 16.78 -1.27
C ASP A 196 6.89 15.24 -1.32
N LEU A 197 5.74 14.56 -1.15
CA LEU A 197 5.60 13.13 -1.37
C LEU A 197 5.54 12.80 -2.86
N GLU A 198 6.29 11.78 -3.29
CA GLU A 198 6.13 11.21 -4.63
C GLU A 198 4.87 10.32 -4.64
N VAL A 199 3.98 10.56 -5.59
CA VAL A 199 2.79 9.74 -5.83
C VAL A 199 2.94 9.07 -7.18
N VAL A 200 2.89 7.74 -7.18
CA VAL A 200 2.97 6.93 -8.39
C VAL A 200 1.60 6.33 -8.66
N LEU A 201 1.08 6.52 -9.88
CA LEU A 201 -0.10 5.82 -10.36
C LEU A 201 0.26 4.95 -11.56
N VAL A 202 -0.24 3.72 -11.57
CA VAL A 202 0.00 2.75 -12.65
C VAL A 202 -1.32 2.14 -13.08
N ARG A 203 -1.66 2.29 -14.37
CA ARG A 203 -2.85 1.65 -14.93
C ARG A 203 -2.67 0.14 -15.01
N GLY A 204 -3.69 -0.62 -14.64
CA GLY A 204 -3.75 -2.06 -14.80
C GLY A 204 -3.58 -2.51 -16.26
N GLY A 205 -3.27 -3.80 -16.45
CA GLY A 205 -3.13 -4.38 -17.79
C GLY A 205 -1.81 -4.05 -18.49
N SER A 206 -0.76 -3.68 -17.75
CA SER A 206 0.60 -3.49 -18.29
C SER A 206 1.11 -4.71 -19.07
N ARG A 207 0.67 -5.92 -18.70
CA ARG A 207 0.94 -7.17 -19.42
C ARG A 207 0.59 -7.13 -20.91
N TYR A 208 -0.36 -6.28 -21.31
CA TYR A 208 -0.84 -6.16 -22.68
C TYR A 208 -0.38 -4.86 -23.36
N ARG A 209 0.62 -4.17 -22.80
CA ARG A 209 1.17 -2.92 -23.33
C ARG A 209 2.69 -2.96 -23.32
N ASP A 210 3.30 -2.23 -24.24
CA ASP A 210 4.76 -2.09 -24.30
C ASP A 210 5.32 -1.22 -23.16
N GLN A 211 4.47 -0.37 -22.57
CA GLN A 211 4.84 0.53 -21.47
C GLN A 211 3.88 0.39 -20.29
N LYS A 212 4.41 0.61 -19.08
CA LYS A 212 3.62 0.60 -17.84
C LYS A 212 2.64 1.77 -17.73
N GLU A 213 2.88 2.85 -18.46
CA GLU A 213 2.09 4.09 -18.39
C GLU A 213 2.05 4.68 -16.97
N GLU A 214 3.20 4.71 -16.29
CA GLU A 214 3.31 5.29 -14.94
C GLU A 214 3.09 6.81 -14.97
N ILE A 215 2.24 7.31 -14.08
CA ILE A 215 2.04 8.74 -13.81
C ILE A 215 2.75 9.04 -12.50
N LYS A 216 3.71 9.97 -12.52
CA LYS A 216 4.43 10.43 -11.33
C LYS A 216 4.07 11.86 -11.03
N LEU A 217 3.59 12.11 -9.81
CA LEU A 217 3.22 13.41 -9.31
C LEU A 217 3.91 13.66 -7.98
N LYS A 218 3.93 14.92 -7.55
CA LYS A 218 4.45 15.30 -6.26
C LYS A 218 3.41 16.15 -5.53
N THR A 219 3.17 15.86 -4.26
CA THR A 219 2.23 16.66 -3.46
C THR A 219 2.76 18.08 -3.27
N ASP A 220 1.90 19.08 -3.46
CA ASP A 220 2.24 20.49 -3.26
C ASP A 220 2.35 20.88 -1.77
N ALA A 221 2.47 22.19 -1.48
CA ALA A 221 2.57 22.71 -0.11
C ALA A 221 1.32 22.44 0.75
N GLU A 222 0.16 22.19 0.13
CA GLU A 222 -1.09 21.81 0.76
C GLU A 222 -1.31 20.29 0.75
N GLY A 223 -0.29 19.51 0.38
CA GLY A 223 -0.34 18.06 0.29
C GLY A 223 -1.13 17.53 -0.89
N LYS A 224 -1.47 18.36 -1.88
CA LYS A 224 -2.37 17.99 -2.98
C LYS A 224 -1.64 17.51 -4.22
N ILE A 225 -2.29 16.63 -4.96
CA ILE A 225 -1.99 16.32 -6.36
C ILE A 225 -3.23 16.53 -7.22
N SER A 226 -3.02 16.92 -8.47
CA SER A 226 -4.04 16.96 -9.52
C SER A 226 -3.70 15.94 -10.60
N VAL A 227 -4.53 14.92 -10.77
CA VAL A 227 -4.34 13.84 -11.75
C VAL A 227 -5.32 14.07 -12.89
N LYS A 228 -4.81 14.20 -14.12
CA LYS A 228 -5.65 14.08 -15.33
C LYS A 228 -5.63 12.63 -15.80
N TRP A 229 -6.77 11.96 -15.82
CA TRP A 229 -6.82 10.53 -16.14
C TRP A 229 -6.74 10.31 -17.65
N PRO A 230 -5.70 9.66 -18.18
CA PRO A 230 -5.54 9.55 -19.63
C PRO A 230 -6.49 8.52 -20.26
N GLN A 231 -6.83 7.46 -19.53
CA GLN A 231 -7.57 6.30 -20.03
C GLN A 231 -8.42 5.67 -18.93
N PRO A 232 -9.54 5.01 -19.26
CA PRO A 232 -10.30 4.22 -18.30
C PRO A 232 -9.53 2.96 -17.86
N GLY A 233 -9.94 2.40 -16.72
CA GLY A 233 -9.43 1.18 -16.12
C GLY A 233 -9.11 1.31 -14.63
N LEU A 234 -8.66 0.22 -14.02
CA LEU A 234 -8.13 0.25 -12.66
C LEU A 234 -6.75 0.88 -12.63
N TYR A 235 -6.50 1.71 -11.63
CA TYR A 235 -5.21 2.32 -11.32
C TYR A 235 -4.79 1.90 -9.93
N TRP A 236 -3.53 1.48 -9.83
CA TRP A 236 -2.83 1.30 -8.57
C TRP A 236 -2.12 2.61 -8.23
N LEU A 237 -2.41 3.15 -7.06
CA LEU A 237 -1.79 4.34 -6.50
C LEU A 237 -0.88 3.93 -5.35
N ASP A 238 0.31 4.49 -5.29
CA ASP A 238 1.28 4.26 -4.22
C ASP A 238 1.98 5.55 -3.79
N VAL A 239 2.14 5.68 -2.48
CA VAL A 239 2.84 6.76 -1.81
C VAL A 239 3.60 6.21 -0.62
N ASP A 240 4.90 6.44 -0.59
CA ASP A 240 5.76 6.15 0.56
C ASP A 240 6.15 7.43 1.30
N ALA A 241 6.29 7.32 2.62
CA ALA A 241 6.84 8.37 3.46
C ALA A 241 7.74 7.78 4.55
N GLN A 242 8.59 8.61 5.15
CA GLN A 242 9.40 8.22 6.30
C GLN A 242 9.44 9.36 7.30
N ASP A 243 9.39 9.03 8.59
CA ASP A 243 9.59 9.98 9.67
C ASP A 243 10.31 9.35 10.87
N ALA A 244 10.53 10.15 11.92
CA ALA A 244 11.13 9.70 13.18
C ALA A 244 10.10 9.48 14.30
N LYS A 245 8.79 9.38 13.99
CA LYS A 245 7.71 9.23 14.97
C LYS A 245 7.52 7.76 15.34
N THR A 246 8.57 7.14 15.88
CA THR A 246 8.57 5.73 16.28
C THR A 246 7.92 5.54 17.65
N THR A 247 7.26 4.40 17.83
CA THR A 247 6.69 3.96 19.11
C THR A 247 7.72 3.23 19.98
N VAL A 248 8.84 2.78 19.39
CA VAL A 248 9.98 2.20 20.10
C VAL A 248 11.24 3.04 19.90
N LYS A 249 11.93 3.38 20.98
CA LYS A 249 13.10 4.27 20.97
C LYS A 249 14.29 3.71 20.17
N GLN A 250 14.36 2.39 20.03
CA GLN A 250 15.41 1.69 19.29
C GLN A 250 15.24 1.81 17.77
N ALA A 251 14.02 2.07 17.29
CA ALA A 251 13.78 2.37 15.88
C ALA A 251 14.12 3.84 15.62
N LYS A 252 15.03 4.07 14.66
CA LYS A 252 15.45 5.42 14.24
C LYS A 252 14.50 6.04 13.22
N GLU A 253 13.80 5.20 12.48
CA GLU A 253 12.90 5.59 11.40
C GLU A 253 11.61 4.76 11.48
N ARG A 254 10.52 5.39 11.08
CA ARG A 254 9.25 4.76 10.78
C ARG A 254 8.96 4.94 9.30
N ARG A 255 8.75 3.83 8.60
CA ARG A 255 8.35 3.82 7.19
C ARG A 255 6.84 3.80 7.09
N LEU A 256 6.27 4.63 6.25
CA LEU A 256 4.84 4.67 5.99
C LEU A 256 4.57 4.37 4.53
N SER A 257 3.50 3.65 4.25
CA SER A 257 3.03 3.41 2.90
C SER A 257 1.52 3.60 2.80
N TYR A 258 1.07 4.15 1.69
CA TYR A 258 -0.33 4.24 1.31
C TYR A 258 -0.49 3.69 -0.10
N VAL A 259 -1.32 2.67 -0.23
CA VAL A 259 -1.65 2.03 -1.49
C VAL A 259 -3.16 2.09 -1.70
N ALA A 260 -3.62 2.44 -2.89
CA ALA A 260 -5.02 2.38 -3.24
C ALA A 260 -5.29 1.79 -4.62
N THR A 261 -6.41 1.10 -4.75
CA THR A 261 -7.00 0.75 -6.06
C THR A 261 -8.14 1.70 -6.37
N LEU A 262 -8.04 2.41 -7.49
CA LEU A 262 -9.03 3.36 -8.00
C LEU A 262 -9.53 2.91 -9.37
N GLU A 263 -10.82 3.07 -9.66
CA GLU A 263 -11.38 2.80 -10.99
C GLU A 263 -11.68 4.11 -11.72
N VAL A 264 -11.21 4.22 -12.95
CA VAL A 264 -11.53 5.32 -13.86
C VAL A 264 -12.48 4.82 -14.94
N LEU A 265 -13.64 5.45 -15.07
CA LEU A 265 -14.66 5.12 -16.05
C LEU A 265 -14.43 5.87 -17.38
N PRO A 266 -14.93 5.34 -18.50
CA PRO A 266 -14.98 6.10 -19.75
C PRO A 266 -15.95 7.30 -19.63
N GLN A 267 -15.79 8.28 -20.52
CA GLN A 267 -16.77 9.36 -20.71
C GLN A 267 -18.11 8.83 -21.23
#